data_AF-A0A7W1N537-F1
#
_entry.id   AF-A0A7W1N537-F1
#
_cell.length_a   1.000
_cell.length_b   1.000
_cell.length_c   1.000
_cell.angle_alpha   90.00
_cell.angle_beta   90.00
_cell.angle_gamma   90.00
#
_symmetry.space_group_name_H-M   'P 1'
#
loop_
_entity.id
_entity.type
_entity.pdbx_description
1 polymer ?
#
loop_
_entity_poly.entity_id
_entity_poly.type
_entity_poly.pdbx_seq_one_letter_code
_entity_poly.pdbx_strand_id
1 'polypeptide(L)' 'MPTIRIDTPELLTALLESLRSQPDVVAQVAGNDTILVSILGSYDTAHMRMATYLRVRAWETAMRSQGIELHVDIV' A
#
# COMPACT_ATOMS: atom_id res chain seq x y z
N MET A 1 -3.78 8.54 -9.13
CA MET A 1 -3.06 8.05 -7.93
C MET A 1 -3.86 6.91 -7.35
N PRO A 2 -3.29 5.69 -7.25
CA PRO A 2 -4.00 4.55 -6.70
C PRO A 2 -4.37 4.80 -5.24
N THR A 3 -5.58 4.37 -4.89
CA THR A 3 -6.03 4.29 -3.51
C THR A 3 -5.96 2.84 -3.08
N ILE A 4 -5.43 2.59 -1.90
CA ILE A 4 -5.46 1.25 -1.31
C ILE A 4 -6.39 1.23 -0.11
N ARG A 5 -7.08 0.12 0.09
CA ARG A 5 -7.98 -0.11 1.22
C ARG A 5 -7.58 -1.39 1.94
N ILE A 6 -7.39 -1.33 3.25
CA ILE A 6 -7.03 -2.49 4.08
C ILE A 6 -8.27 -3.01 4.81
N ASP A 7 -8.48 -4.32 4.83
CA ASP A 7 -9.61 -4.96 5.55
C ASP A 7 -9.43 -5.01 7.07
N THR A 8 -8.20 -4.73 7.53
CA THR A 8 -7.73 -4.80 8.92
C THR A 8 -7.18 -3.42 9.35
N PRO A 9 -8.03 -2.45 9.73
CA PRO A 9 -7.65 -1.04 9.94
C PRO A 9 -6.56 -0.82 11.00
N GLU A 10 -6.42 -1.68 11.99
CA GLU A 10 -5.37 -1.64 13.00
C GLU A 10 -3.94 -1.77 12.42
N LEU A 11 -3.82 -2.32 11.22
CA LEU A 11 -2.54 -2.47 10.50
C LEU A 11 -2.28 -1.33 9.49
N LEU A 12 -3.20 -0.35 9.38
CA LEU A 12 -3.05 0.79 8.47
C LEU A 12 -1.72 1.54 8.69
N THR A 13 -1.38 1.80 9.96
CA THR A 13 -0.14 2.51 10.31
C THR A 13 1.10 1.71 9.88
N ALA A 14 1.11 0.39 10.12
CA ALA A 14 2.22 -0.47 9.73
C ALA A 14 2.40 -0.53 8.20
N LEU A 15 1.30 -0.61 7.45
CA LEU A 15 1.33 -0.55 5.98
C LEU A 15 1.81 0.82 5.49
N LEU A 16 1.33 1.90 6.09
CA LEU A 16 1.77 3.26 5.75
C LEU A 16 3.27 3.45 5.96
N GLU A 17 3.80 2.96 7.09
CA GLU A 17 5.24 2.99 7.39
C GLU A 17 6.04 2.15 6.38
N SER A 18 5.58 0.94 6.05
CA SER A 18 6.22 0.10 5.04
C SER A 18 6.27 0.79 3.69
N LEU A 19 5.20 1.46 3.26
CA LEU A 19 5.16 2.20 2.00
C LEU A 19 6.10 3.40 2.03
N ARG A 20 6.09 4.18 3.12
CA ARG A 20 6.96 5.36 3.29
C ARG A 20 8.44 5.02 3.45
N SER A 21 8.77 3.78 3.81
CA SER A 21 10.16 3.31 3.85
C SER A 21 10.80 3.27 2.45
N GLN A 22 10.00 3.24 1.39
CA GLN A 22 10.46 3.24 0.01
C GLN A 22 10.73 4.69 -0.43
N PRO A 23 11.94 5.01 -0.92
CA PRO A 23 12.35 6.40 -1.19
C PRO A 23 11.58 7.04 -2.35
N ASP A 24 10.97 6.23 -3.22
CA ASP A 24 10.20 6.65 -4.38
C ASP A 24 8.69 6.73 -4.11
N VAL A 25 8.22 6.45 -2.89
CA VAL A 25 6.80 6.37 -2.57
C VAL A 25 6.38 7.51 -1.65
N VAL A 26 5.33 8.23 -2.06
CA VAL A 26 4.61 9.17 -1.19
C VAL A 26 3.27 8.53 -0.83
N ALA A 27 3.06 8.25 0.45
CA ALA A 27 1.83 7.65 0.95
C ALA A 27 1.22 8.51 2.08
N GLN A 28 -0.11 8.66 2.06
CA GLN A 28 -0.85 9.40 3.08
C GLN A 28 -2.17 8.71 3.42
N VAL A 29 -2.60 8.84 4.67
CA VAL A 29 -3.92 8.38 5.10
C VAL A 29 -4.99 9.23 4.41
N ALA A 30 -5.97 8.56 3.80
CA ALA A 30 -7.13 9.19 3.15
C ALA A 30 -8.44 8.93 3.90
N GLY A 31 -8.44 7.99 4.85
CA GLY A 31 -9.58 7.61 5.68
C GLY A 31 -9.20 6.55 6.72
N ASN A 32 -10.17 5.97 7.40
CA ASN A 32 -9.92 5.04 8.53
C ASN A 32 -9.23 3.72 8.10
N ASP A 33 -9.40 3.32 6.85
CA ASP A 33 -8.94 2.07 6.26
C ASP A 33 -8.24 2.29 4.90
N THR A 34 -7.97 3.55 4.54
CA THR A 34 -7.55 3.92 3.18
C THR A 34 -6.28 4.76 3.16
N ILE A 35 -5.40 4.44 2.19
CA ILE A 35 -4.15 5.16 1.94
C ILE A 35 -4.12 5.58 0.48
N LEU A 36 -3.80 6.84 0.23
CA LEU A 36 -3.52 7.35 -1.10
C LEU A 36 -2.02 7.21 -1.39
N VAL A 37 -1.67 6.66 -2.55
CA VAL A 37 -0.28 6.40 -2.93
C VAL A 37 0.11 7.14 -4.21
N SER A 38 1.27 7.77 -4.19
CA SER A 38 1.99 8.31 -5.35
C SER A 38 3.34 7.64 -5.47
N ILE A 39 3.82 7.44 -6.69
CA ILE A 39 5.16 6.93 -6.97
C ILE A 39 5.89 7.98 -7.80
N LEU A 40 7.00 8.48 -7.27
CA LEU A 40 7.81 9.50 -7.91
C LEU A 40 8.33 9.00 -9.27
N GLY A 41 8.27 9.87 -10.28
CA GLY A 41 8.72 9.54 -11.64
C GLY A 41 7.75 8.69 -12.46
N SER A 42 6.64 8.20 -11.89
CA SER A 42 5.61 7.52 -12.66
C SER A 42 4.51 8.50 -13.07
N TYR A 43 4.51 8.91 -14.34
CA TYR A 43 3.49 9.79 -14.92
C TYR A 43 2.27 9.04 -15.46
N ASP A 44 2.40 7.73 -15.65
CA ASP A 44 1.31 6.86 -16.09
C ASP A 44 0.64 6.19 -14.89
N THR A 45 -0.69 6.28 -14.87
CA THR A 45 -1.54 5.70 -13.82
C THR A 45 -1.49 4.18 -13.84
N ALA A 46 -1.33 3.54 -15.02
CA ALA A 46 -1.23 2.09 -15.12
C ALA A 46 0.06 1.57 -14.49
N HIS A 47 1.20 2.24 -14.76
CA HIS A 47 2.49 1.92 -14.14
C HIS A 47 2.45 2.14 -12.63
N MET A 48 1.87 3.24 -12.16
CA MET A 48 1.68 3.48 -10.71
C MET A 48 0.87 2.36 -10.07
N ARG A 49 -0.26 1.98 -10.68
CA ARG A 49 -1.13 0.92 -10.16
C ARG A 49 -0.40 -0.42 -10.06
N MET A 50 0.36 -0.80 -11.08
CA MET A 50 1.15 -2.03 -11.07
C MET A 50 2.26 -2.00 -10.01
N ALA A 51 2.98 -0.89 -9.90
CA ALA A 51 4.05 -0.73 -8.93
C ALA A 51 3.54 -0.71 -7.48
N THR A 52 2.37 -0.10 -7.23
CA THR A 52 1.65 -0.20 -5.94
C THR A 52 1.20 -1.64 -5.68
N TYR A 53 0.65 -2.32 -6.68
CA TYR A 53 0.22 -3.72 -6.58
C TYR A 53 1.33 -4.65 -6.10
N LEU A 54 2.50 -4.61 -6.75
CA LEU A 54 3.61 -5.48 -6.40
C LEU A 54 4.10 -5.24 -4.95
N ARG A 55 4.19 -3.98 -4.52
CA ARG A 55 4.62 -3.62 -3.16
C ARG A 55 3.61 -4.06 -2.10
N VAL A 56 2.32 -3.86 -2.36
CA VAL A 56 1.24 -4.31 -1.47
C VAL A 56 1.27 -5.83 -1.35
N ARG A 57 1.38 -6.58 -2.45
CA ARG A 57 1.45 -8.05 -2.42
C ARG A 57 2.69 -8.55 -1.67
N ALA A 58 3.83 -7.88 -1.82
CA ALA A 58 5.04 -8.21 -1.06
C ALA A 58 4.83 -8.03 0.45
N TRP A 59 4.20 -6.92 0.86
CA TRP A 59 3.88 -6.66 2.25
C TRP A 59 2.87 -7.68 2.82
N GLU A 60 1.78 -7.97 2.12
CA GLU A 60 0.83 -9.01 2.54
C GLU A 60 1.52 -10.37 2.75
N THR A 61 2.43 -10.74 1.84
CA THR A 61 3.17 -12.00 1.93
C THR A 61 4.08 -12.03 3.15
N ALA A 62 4.73 -10.90 3.45
CA ALA A 62 5.53 -10.76 4.67
C ALA A 62 4.66 -10.90 5.93
N MET A 63 3.47 -10.30 5.96
CA MET A 63 2.53 -10.44 7.08
C MET A 63 2.04 -11.88 7.25
N ARG A 64 1.69 -12.56 6.15
CA ARG A 64 1.32 -13.99 6.18
C ARG A 64 2.45 -14.87 6.71
N SER A 65 3.70 -14.57 6.36
CA SER A 65 4.87 -15.30 6.90
C SER A 65 5.03 -15.17 8.42
N GLN A 66 4.42 -14.15 9.02
CA GLN A 66 4.37 -13.91 10.47
C GLN A 66 3.08 -14.42 11.11
N GLY A 67 2.22 -15.11 10.36
CA GLY A 67 0.93 -15.62 10.83
C GLY A 67 -0.20 -14.60 10.85
N ILE A 68 -0.02 -13.44 10.21
CA ILE A 68 -1.03 -12.38 10.10
C ILE A 68 -1.72 -12.52 8.75
N GLU A 69 -3.00 -12.86 8.75
CA GLU A 69 -3.82 -12.96 7.56
C GLU A 69 -4.61 -11.66 7.34
N LEU A 70 -4.46 -11.06 6.15
CA LEU A 70 -5.11 -9.81 5.77
C LEU A 70 -5.23 -9.69 4.24
N HIS A 71 -6.05 -8.73 3.80
CA HIS A 71 -6.19 -8.34 2.41
C HIS A 71 -6.15 -6.81 2.21
N VAL A 72 -5.50 -6.38 1.13
CA VAL A 72 -5.43 -4.98 0.73
C VAL A 72 -5.93 -4.80 -0.71
N ASP A 73 -7.07 -4.14 -0.88
CA ASP A 73 -7.59 -3.79 -2.20
C ASP A 73 -6.86 -2.59 -2.81
N ILE A 74 -6.77 -2.56 -4.14
CA ILE A 74 -6.31 -1.39 -4.91
C ILE A 74 -7.46 -0.87 -5.76
N VAL A 75 -8.00 0.27 -5.34
CA VAL A 75 -9.14 0.99 -5.91
C VAL A 75 -8.66 1.98 -6.97
#